data_AF-A0A4V2ZS84-F1
#
_entry.id   AF-A0A4V2ZS84-F1
#
_cell.length_a   1.000
_cell.length_b   1.000
_cell.length_c   1.000
_cell.angle_alpha   90.00
_cell.angle_beta   90.00
_cell.angle_gamma   90.00
#
_symmetry.space_group_name_H-M   'P 1'
#
loop_
_entity.id
_entity.type
_entity.pdbx_description
1 polymer ?
#
loop_
_entity_poly.entity_id
_entity_poly.type
_entity_poly.pdbx_seq_one_letter_code
_entity_poly.pdbx_strand_id
1 'polypeptide(L)'
;MGNLGGVVLTAIGAFAATNLDDLLVLSALFLSARTLAEPRLWRIWTGQYIGIGILIIVAVIGAWALAPVRLEWVGLLGLVPLFLGAYALFRVAVPSPDPPKLRSVTVPVVAAVTVANGGDNISVYIPLFRSLGPAELAATVVIFLGMVAIWCAAGYWLTAHPKVRAYCRRIGDKAIPVVYVLLGAVIIARSGIIAMLFQG
;
A
#
# COMPACT_ATOMS: atom_id res chain seq x y z
N MET A 1 0.97 -24.24 11.08
CA MET A 1 1.56 -24.22 9.73
C MET A 1 0.54 -23.55 8.82
N GLY A 2 0.75 -22.28 8.46
CA GLY A 2 -0.15 -21.59 7.54
C GLY A 2 -0.15 -22.32 6.19
N ASN A 3 -1.33 -22.56 5.62
CA ASN A 3 -1.40 -23.01 4.24
C ASN A 3 -0.71 -21.94 3.38
N LEU A 4 0.32 -22.31 2.61
CA LEU A 4 1.03 -21.42 1.69
C LEU A 4 0.06 -20.62 0.80
N GLY A 5 -1.05 -21.23 0.39
CA GLY A 5 -2.12 -20.53 -0.35
C GLY A 5 -2.77 -19.39 0.44
N GLY A 6 -2.92 -19.53 1.75
CA GLY A 6 -3.42 -18.47 2.63
C GLY A 6 -2.45 -17.29 2.78
N VAL A 7 -1.15 -17.57 2.85
CA VAL A 7 -0.10 -16.53 2.87
C VAL A 7 -0.09 -15.77 1.55
N VAL A 8 -0.14 -16.49 0.42
CA VAL A 8 -0.19 -15.87 -0.92
C VAL A 8 -1.40 -14.96 -1.06
N LEU A 9 -2.59 -15.44 -0.70
CA LEU A 9 -3.81 -14.64 -0.79
C LEU A 9 -3.77 -13.41 0.12
N THR A 10 -3.27 -13.57 1.35
CA THR A 10 -3.14 -12.46 2.30
C THR A 10 -2.13 -11.43 1.81
N ALA A 11 -0.99 -11.86 1.25
CA ALA A 11 0.03 -10.99 0.70
C ALA A 11 -0.49 -10.20 -0.51
N ILE A 12 -1.09 -10.89 -1.49
CA ILE A 12 -1.68 -10.24 -2.67
C ILE A 12 -2.76 -9.25 -2.25
N GLY A 13 -3.65 -9.66 -1.35
CA GLY A 13 -4.73 -8.83 -0.84
C GLY A 13 -4.23 -7.59 -0.10
N ALA A 14 -3.26 -7.76 0.81
CA ALA A 14 -2.66 -6.66 1.56
C ALA A 14 -1.98 -5.66 0.63
N PHE A 15 -1.12 -6.13 -0.29
CA PHE A 15 -0.45 -5.25 -1.26
C PHE A 15 -1.45 -4.52 -2.15
N ALA A 16 -2.42 -5.24 -2.72
CA ALA A 16 -3.40 -4.64 -3.62
C ALA A 16 -4.26 -3.59 -2.92
N ALA A 17 -4.64 -3.85 -1.65
CA ALA A 17 -5.47 -2.97 -0.88
C ALA A 17 -4.77 -1.65 -0.49
N THR A 18 -3.48 -1.72 -0.15
CA THR A 18 -2.74 -0.52 0.30
C THR A 18 -2.07 0.24 -0.85
N ASN A 19 -1.93 -0.34 -2.05
CA ASN A 19 -1.28 0.33 -3.19
C ASN A 19 -2.29 0.71 -4.29
N LEU A 20 -3.59 0.71 -4.01
CA LEU A 20 -4.61 1.00 -5.03
C LEU A 20 -4.57 2.45 -5.51
N ASP A 21 -4.30 3.38 -4.61
CA ASP A 21 -4.04 4.80 -4.88
C ASP A 21 -2.74 5.02 -5.68
N ASP A 22 -1.70 4.25 -5.35
CA ASP A 22 -0.40 4.25 -6.00
C ASP A 22 -0.51 3.92 -7.50
N LEU A 23 -1.50 3.11 -7.91
CA LEU A 23 -1.77 2.82 -9.32
C LEU A 23 -2.12 4.09 -10.12
N LEU A 24 -2.90 5.01 -9.53
CA LEU A 24 -3.26 6.27 -10.17
C LEU A 24 -2.06 7.21 -10.24
N VAL A 25 -1.26 7.25 -9.17
CA VAL A 25 -0.01 8.04 -9.12
C VAL A 25 0.99 7.52 -10.16
N LEU A 26 1.22 6.21 -10.24
CA LEU A 26 2.05 5.59 -11.28
C LEU A 26 1.56 5.94 -12.68
N SER A 27 0.26 5.86 -12.93
CA SER A 27 -0.30 6.25 -14.24
C SER A 27 -0.02 7.71 -14.59
N ALA A 28 -0.07 8.61 -13.61
CA ALA A 28 0.27 10.02 -13.78
C ALA A 28 1.77 10.22 -14.02
N LEU A 29 2.63 9.52 -13.28
CA LEU A 29 4.09 9.52 -13.48
C LEU A 29 4.46 9.07 -14.89
N PHE A 30 3.84 8.01 -15.39
CA PHE A 30 4.06 7.54 -16.75
C PHE A 30 3.56 8.54 -17.81
N LEU A 31 2.43 9.23 -17.57
CA LEU A 31 1.98 10.32 -18.44
C LEU A 31 2.95 11.49 -18.45
N SER A 32 3.42 11.94 -17.28
CA SER A 32 4.41 12.99 -17.16
C SER A 32 5.72 12.62 -17.86
N ALA A 33 6.17 11.38 -17.73
CA ALA A 33 7.39 10.91 -18.40
C ALA A 33 7.28 10.96 -19.93
N ARG A 34 6.10 10.67 -20.51
CA ARG A 34 5.88 10.72 -21.97
C ARG A 34 5.92 12.13 -22.54
N THR A 35 5.67 13.16 -21.73
CA THR A 35 5.75 14.57 -22.17
C THR A 35 7.16 15.15 -22.11
N LEU A 36 8.12 14.42 -21.53
CA LEU A 36 9.52 14.84 -21.51
C LEU A 36 10.19 14.55 -22.86
N ALA A 37 11.18 15.37 -23.21
CA ALA A 37 11.97 15.19 -24.43
C ALA A 37 12.66 13.80 -24.50
N GLU A 38 13.02 13.25 -23.33
CA GLU A 38 13.70 11.96 -23.19
C GLU A 38 12.93 11.04 -22.22
N PRO A 39 11.91 10.30 -22.70
CA PRO A 39 11.05 9.48 -21.85
C PRO A 39 11.78 8.23 -21.35
N ARG A 40 12.39 8.31 -20.15
CA ARG A 40 13.10 7.20 -19.51
C ARG A 40 12.20 6.46 -18.52
N LEU A 41 11.35 5.58 -19.05
CA LEU A 41 10.36 4.83 -18.27
C LEU A 41 10.97 3.95 -17.17
N TRP A 42 12.20 3.45 -17.38
CA TRP A 42 12.92 2.66 -16.39
C TRP A 42 13.12 3.40 -15.06
N ARG A 43 13.17 4.75 -15.07
CA ARG A 43 13.30 5.55 -13.85
C ARG A 43 12.11 5.38 -12.92
N ILE A 44 10.91 5.18 -13.47
CA ILE A 44 9.69 4.95 -12.70
C ILE A 44 9.75 3.56 -12.06
N TRP A 45 10.13 2.54 -12.83
CA TRP A 45 10.30 1.19 -12.32
C TRP A 45 11.32 1.14 -11.17
N THR A 46 12.52 1.69 -11.39
CA THR A 46 13.58 1.73 -10.36
C THR A 46 13.15 2.53 -9.13
N GLY A 47 12.52 3.70 -9.33
CA GLY A 47 12.03 4.50 -8.23
C GLY A 47 10.97 3.77 -7.40
N GLN A 48 10.04 3.08 -8.04
CA GLN A 48 8.98 2.34 -7.35
C GLN A 48 9.53 1.15 -6.56
N TYR A 49 10.48 0.40 -7.12
CA TYR A 49 11.17 -0.67 -6.39
C TYR A 49 11.94 -0.14 -5.18
N ILE A 50 12.62 0.99 -5.30
CA ILE A 50 13.32 1.61 -4.17
C ILE A 50 12.31 2.08 -3.12
N GLY A 51 11.25 2.78 -3.52
CA GLY A 51 10.25 3.30 -2.60
C GLY A 51 9.51 2.21 -1.83
N ILE A 52 8.97 1.21 -2.52
CA ILE A 52 8.33 0.06 -1.89
C ILE A 52 9.34 -0.75 -1.06
N GLY A 53 10.58 -0.89 -1.55
CA GLY A 53 11.65 -1.53 -0.79
C GLY A 53 11.92 -0.85 0.55
N ILE A 54 11.97 0.49 0.57
CA ILE A 54 12.10 1.28 1.80
C ILE A 54 10.92 1.00 2.74
N LEU A 55 9.68 1.04 2.24
CA LEU A 55 8.49 0.78 3.06
C LEU A 55 8.49 -0.63 3.65
N ILE A 56 8.90 -1.64 2.86
CA ILE A 56 9.06 -3.02 3.33
C ILE A 56 10.12 -3.09 4.42
N ILE A 57 11.30 -2.49 4.21
CA ILE A 57 12.39 -2.50 5.20
C ILE A 57 11.94 -1.82 6.50
N VAL A 58 11.29 -0.65 6.41
CA VAL A 58 10.74 0.06 7.57
C VAL A 58 9.71 -0.80 8.30
N ALA A 59 8.81 -1.47 7.57
CA ALA A 59 7.82 -2.34 8.16
C ALA A 59 8.44 -3.60 8.81
N VAL A 60 9.48 -4.19 8.21
CA VAL A 60 10.23 -5.31 8.81
C VAL A 60 10.93 -4.85 10.09
N ILE A 61 11.62 -3.70 10.07
CA ILE A 61 12.25 -3.12 11.26
C ILE A 61 11.21 -2.85 12.34
N GLY A 62 10.06 -2.26 11.98
CA GLY A 62 8.96 -2.02 12.91
C GLY A 62 8.39 -3.32 13.50
N ALA A 63 8.26 -4.37 12.69
CA ALA A 63 7.84 -5.68 13.16
C ALA A 63 8.88 -6.30 14.12
N TRP A 64 10.17 -6.15 13.85
CA TRP A 64 11.21 -6.62 14.76
C TRP A 64 11.26 -5.82 16.06
N ALA A 65 11.15 -4.49 15.98
CA ALA A 65 11.14 -3.61 17.15
C ALA A 65 9.94 -3.87 18.07
N LEU A 66 8.79 -4.25 17.50
CA LEU A 66 7.59 -4.63 18.24
C LEU A 66 7.56 -6.11 18.64
N ALA A 67 8.61 -6.90 18.38
CA ALA A 67 8.66 -8.31 18.77
C ALA A 67 8.44 -8.55 20.28
N PRO A 68 8.98 -7.72 21.21
CA PRO A 68 8.71 -7.86 22.64
C PRO A 68 7.29 -7.47 23.05
N VAL A 69 6.61 -6.66 22.23
CA VAL A 69 5.25 -6.18 22.48
C VAL A 69 4.27 -7.29 22.14
N ARG A 70 3.30 -7.56 23.03
CA ARG A 70 2.30 -8.60 22.74
C ARG A 70 1.49 -8.25 21.49
N LEU A 71 1.11 -9.27 20.72
CA LEU A 71 0.47 -9.09 19.41
C LEU A 71 -0.86 -8.29 19.51
N GLU A 72 -1.55 -8.38 20.64
CA GLU A 72 -2.76 -7.61 20.94
C GLU A 72 -2.51 -6.11 20.78
N TRP A 73 -1.46 -5.59 21.43
CA TRP A 73 -1.10 -4.17 21.38
C TRP A 73 -0.66 -3.71 19.99
N VAL A 74 -0.05 -4.59 19.20
CA VAL A 74 0.28 -4.31 17.78
C VAL A 74 -1.00 -4.06 16.98
N GLY A 75 -2.12 -4.66 17.36
CA GLY A 75 -3.43 -4.42 16.77
C GLY A 75 -3.89 -2.97 16.83
N LEU A 76 -3.37 -2.15 17.75
CA LEU A 76 -3.65 -0.71 17.79
C LEU A 76 -3.18 0.01 16.51
N LEU A 77 -2.22 -0.54 15.77
CA LEU A 77 -1.84 0.00 14.46
C LEU A 77 -3.01 0.00 13.48
N GLY A 78 -4.00 -0.89 13.65
CA GLY A 78 -5.25 -0.90 12.89
C GLY A 78 -6.10 0.36 13.11
N LEU A 79 -5.87 1.13 14.17
CA LEU A 79 -6.53 2.43 14.37
C LEU A 79 -6.12 3.46 13.31
N VAL A 80 -4.90 3.36 12.77
CA VAL A 80 -4.40 4.28 11.73
C VAL A 80 -5.22 4.14 10.44
N PRO A 81 -5.31 2.97 9.78
CA PRO A 81 -6.14 2.82 8.59
C PRO A 81 -7.63 3.00 8.93
N LEU A 82 -8.10 2.61 10.12
CA LEU A 82 -9.49 2.84 10.51
C LEU A 82 -9.83 4.34 10.57
N PHE A 83 -8.96 5.16 11.17
CA PHE A 83 -9.10 6.61 11.21
C PHE A 83 -9.02 7.23 9.82
N LEU A 84 -8.01 6.85 9.02
CA LEU A 84 -7.86 7.35 7.65
C LEU A 84 -9.08 7.03 6.79
N GLY A 85 -9.59 5.80 6.86
CA GLY A 85 -10.78 5.36 6.14
C GLY A 85 -12.04 6.10 6.59
N ALA A 86 -12.28 6.22 7.90
CA ALA A 86 -13.42 6.96 8.43
C ALA A 86 -13.36 8.44 8.03
N TYR A 87 -12.19 9.08 8.20
CA TYR A 87 -11.97 10.47 7.82
C TYR A 87 -12.21 10.69 6.32
N ALA A 88 -11.71 9.79 5.48
CA ALA A 88 -11.92 9.87 4.03
C ALA A 88 -13.39 9.65 3.66
N LEU A 89 -14.13 8.75 4.33
CA LEU A 89 -15.58 8.56 4.14
C LEU A 89 -16.37 9.84 4.40
N PHE A 90 -16.05 10.58 5.49
CA PHE A 90 -16.68 11.87 5.76
C PHE A 90 -16.38 12.94 4.70
N ARG A 91 -15.32 12.74 3.92
CA ARG A 91 -14.87 13.65 2.87
C ARG A 91 -15.11 13.13 1.46
N VAL A 92 -15.87 12.04 1.26
CA VAL A 92 -16.15 11.45 -0.07
C VAL A 92 -16.83 12.44 -1.03
N ALA A 93 -17.49 13.48 -0.53
CA ALA A 93 -18.06 14.55 -1.34
C ALA A 93 -17.01 15.52 -1.92
N VAL A 94 -15.77 15.52 -1.38
CA VAL A 94 -14.65 16.33 -1.85
C VAL A 94 -13.89 15.52 -2.91
N PRO A 95 -13.80 16.00 -4.15
CA PRO A 95 -13.01 15.31 -5.18
C PRO A 95 -11.57 15.12 -4.71
N SER A 96 -11.05 13.88 -4.80
CA SER A 96 -9.63 13.62 -4.54
C SER A 96 -8.78 14.51 -5.44
N PRO A 97 -7.73 15.17 -4.92
CA PRO A 97 -6.85 15.98 -5.73
C PRO A 97 -6.26 15.16 -6.87
N ASP A 98 -6.03 15.80 -8.03
CA ASP A 98 -5.34 15.13 -9.13
C ASP A 98 -3.94 14.71 -8.66
N PRO A 99 -3.44 13.54 -9.10
CA PRO A 99 -2.09 13.12 -8.77
C PRO A 99 -1.07 14.17 -9.23
N PRO A 100 0.03 14.35 -8.48
CA PRO A 100 0.97 15.45 -8.71
C PRO A 100 1.54 15.38 -10.13
N LYS A 101 1.41 16.48 -10.87
CA LYS A 101 2.08 16.67 -12.17
C LYS A 101 3.53 17.05 -11.91
N LEU A 102 4.43 16.08 -12.00
CA LEU A 102 5.85 16.33 -11.74
C LEU A 102 6.53 16.99 -12.94
N ARG A 103 7.31 18.04 -12.67
CA ARG A 103 8.13 18.74 -13.68
C ARG A 103 9.33 17.89 -14.15
N SER A 104 9.77 16.94 -13.33
CA SER A 104 10.84 16.00 -13.66
C SER A 104 10.51 14.61 -13.11
N VAL A 105 10.79 13.58 -13.91
CA VAL A 105 10.65 12.18 -13.51
C VAL A 105 12.05 11.59 -13.36
N THR A 106 12.58 11.65 -12.13
CA THR A 106 13.87 11.07 -11.74
C THR A 106 13.65 9.95 -10.72
N VAL A 107 14.61 9.03 -10.62
CA VAL A 107 14.51 7.89 -9.68
C VAL A 107 14.26 8.35 -8.23
N PRO A 108 14.99 9.33 -7.67
CA PRO A 108 14.78 9.77 -6.29
C PRO A 108 13.40 10.41 -6.08
N VAL A 109 12.92 11.16 -7.07
CA VAL A 109 11.59 11.80 -7.01
C VAL A 109 10.50 10.76 -7.01
N VAL A 110 10.57 9.76 -7.91
CA VAL A 110 9.61 8.65 -7.93
C VAL A 110 9.62 7.93 -6.60
N ALA A 111 10.80 7.51 -6.10
CA ALA A 111 10.91 6.82 -4.82
C ALA A 111 10.36 7.64 -3.63
N ALA A 112 10.62 8.95 -3.61
CA ALA A 112 10.11 9.84 -2.57
C ALA A 112 8.58 9.93 -2.61
N VAL A 113 7.98 10.02 -3.81
CA VAL A 113 6.53 10.02 -3.98
C VAL A 113 5.93 8.68 -3.53
N THR A 114 6.54 7.55 -3.90
CA THR A 114 6.13 6.22 -3.43
C THR A 114 6.13 6.12 -1.91
N VAL A 115 7.19 6.59 -1.25
CA VAL A 115 7.30 6.55 0.22
C VAL A 115 6.30 7.50 0.88
N ALA A 116 6.09 8.69 0.30
CA ALA A 116 5.13 9.66 0.81
C ALA A 116 3.68 9.16 0.71
N ASN A 117 3.34 8.43 -0.36
CA ASN A 117 2.02 7.84 -0.53
C ASN A 117 1.83 6.60 0.36
N GLY A 118 2.80 5.69 0.37
CA GLY A 118 2.69 4.41 1.09
C GLY A 118 2.90 4.50 2.60
N GLY A 119 2.57 5.62 3.24
CA GLY A 119 2.60 5.73 4.70
C GLY A 119 1.57 4.83 5.38
N ASP A 120 0.42 4.62 4.74
CA ASP A 120 -0.61 3.66 5.14
C ASP A 120 -0.13 2.20 4.99
N ASN A 121 0.72 1.88 3.99
CA ASN A 121 1.33 0.57 3.83
C ASN A 121 2.01 0.11 5.13
N ILE A 122 2.71 1.00 5.83
CA ILE A 122 3.44 0.67 7.07
C ILE A 122 2.46 0.18 8.15
N SER A 123 1.31 0.84 8.30
CA SER A 123 0.31 0.49 9.31
C SER A 123 -0.32 -0.89 9.11
N VAL A 124 -0.32 -1.39 7.88
CA VAL A 124 -0.84 -2.71 7.50
C VAL A 124 0.28 -3.76 7.46
N TYR A 125 1.46 -3.40 6.96
CA TYR A 125 2.59 -4.32 6.79
C TYR A 125 3.23 -4.70 8.11
N ILE A 126 3.36 -3.77 9.07
CA ILE A 126 3.92 -4.09 10.40
C ILE A 126 3.13 -5.21 11.11
N PRO A 127 1.80 -5.09 11.33
CA PRO A 127 1.03 -6.16 11.99
C PRO A 127 1.02 -7.45 11.17
N LEU A 128 0.99 -7.36 9.83
CA LEU A 128 1.10 -8.53 8.96
C LEU A 128 2.44 -9.25 9.20
N PHE A 129 3.56 -8.56 9.07
CA PHE A 129 4.90 -9.15 9.24
C PHE A 129 5.14 -9.65 10.66
N ARG A 130 4.56 -9.01 11.68
CA ARG A 130 4.57 -9.49 13.08
C ARG A 130 3.91 -10.85 13.26
N SER A 131 2.96 -11.21 12.40
CA SER A 131 2.18 -12.44 12.48
C SER A 131 2.78 -13.61 11.69
N LEU A 132 3.81 -13.36 10.87
CA LEU A 132 4.41 -14.33 9.97
C LEU A 132 5.72 -14.90 10.53
N GLY A 133 5.98 -16.18 10.27
CA GLY A 133 7.31 -16.77 10.43
C GLY A 133 8.29 -16.32 9.34
N PRO A 134 9.60 -16.60 9.48
CA PRO A 134 10.63 -16.10 8.55
C PRO A 134 10.41 -16.53 7.09
N ALA A 135 10.01 -17.78 6.85
CA ALA A 135 9.75 -18.29 5.51
C ALA A 135 8.51 -17.64 4.85
N GLU A 136 7.47 -17.41 5.64
CA GLU A 136 6.22 -16.79 5.19
C GLU A 136 6.43 -15.29 4.91
N LEU A 137 7.24 -14.62 5.73
CA LEU A 137 7.70 -13.25 5.51
C LEU A 137 8.51 -13.15 4.21
N ALA A 138 9.49 -14.05 4.01
CA ALA A 138 10.29 -14.06 2.78
C ALA A 138 9.40 -14.27 1.53
N ALA A 139 8.47 -15.21 1.59
CA ALA A 139 7.50 -15.43 0.51
C ALA A 139 6.64 -14.17 0.26
N THR A 140 6.17 -13.51 1.32
CA THR A 140 5.39 -12.27 1.23
C THR A 140 6.18 -11.14 0.57
N VAL A 141 7.46 -10.97 0.91
CA VAL A 141 8.34 -9.97 0.29
C VAL A 141 8.52 -10.27 -1.21
N VAL A 142 8.76 -11.53 -1.59
CA VAL A 142 8.86 -11.92 -3.01
C VAL A 142 7.57 -11.60 -3.77
N ILE A 143 6.41 -11.88 -3.16
CA ILE A 143 5.11 -11.55 -3.75
C ILE A 143 4.96 -10.04 -3.92
N PHE A 144 5.32 -9.23 -2.91
CA PHE A 144 5.25 -7.78 -3.01
C PHE A 144 6.13 -7.26 -4.15
N LEU A 145 7.36 -7.76 -4.29
CA LEU A 145 8.26 -7.37 -5.38
C LEU A 145 7.71 -7.77 -6.76
N GLY A 146 7.03 -8.91 -6.88
CA GLY A 146 6.32 -9.30 -8.09
C GLY A 146 5.13 -8.39 -8.37
N MET A 147 4.37 -8.02 -7.35
CA MET A 147 3.24 -7.11 -7.45
C MET A 147 3.66 -5.69 -7.84
N VAL A 148 4.84 -5.21 -7.44
CA VAL A 148 5.41 -3.95 -7.95
C VAL A 148 5.53 -3.96 -9.47
N ALA A 149 6.00 -5.06 -10.07
CA ALA A 149 6.07 -5.17 -11.53
C ALA A 149 4.67 -5.10 -12.17
N ILE A 150 3.69 -5.79 -11.58
CA ILE A 150 2.29 -5.79 -12.05
C ILE A 150 1.72 -4.36 -11.97
N TRP A 151 1.96 -3.64 -10.86
CA TRP A 151 1.49 -2.27 -10.68
C TRP A 151 2.15 -1.29 -11.65
N CYS A 152 3.46 -1.40 -11.88
CA CYS A 152 4.16 -0.61 -12.88
C CYS A 152 3.60 -0.86 -14.29
N ALA A 153 3.37 -2.12 -14.65
CA ALA A 153 2.78 -2.49 -15.93
C ALA A 153 1.34 -1.97 -16.07
N ALA A 154 0.52 -2.12 -15.03
CA ALA A 154 -0.86 -1.64 -14.99
C ALA A 154 -0.93 -0.10 -15.08
N GLY A 155 -0.09 0.61 -14.31
CA GLY A 155 0.02 2.06 -14.34
C GLY A 155 0.44 2.57 -15.72
N TYR A 156 1.39 1.89 -16.36
CA TYR A 156 1.77 2.18 -17.75
C TYR A 156 0.62 1.92 -18.73
N TRP A 157 -0.08 0.79 -18.61
CA TRP A 157 -1.21 0.42 -19.47
C TRP A 157 -2.39 1.42 -19.34
N LEU A 158 -2.65 1.94 -18.15
CA LEU A 158 -3.67 2.96 -17.90
C LEU A 158 -3.39 4.30 -18.60
N THR A 159 -2.15 4.56 -19.00
CA THR A 159 -1.84 5.76 -19.81
C THR A 159 -2.51 5.73 -21.17
N ALA A 160 -2.69 4.54 -21.76
CA ALA A 160 -3.37 4.34 -23.03
C ALA A 160 -4.90 4.22 -22.91
N HIS A 161 -5.43 4.06 -21.68
CA HIS A 161 -6.85 3.78 -21.44
C HIS A 161 -7.49 4.83 -20.51
N PRO A 162 -7.68 6.08 -20.96
CA PRO A 162 -8.15 7.17 -20.11
C PRO A 162 -9.55 6.94 -19.51
N LYS A 163 -10.44 6.23 -20.23
CA LYS A 163 -11.76 5.85 -19.72
C LYS A 163 -11.65 4.89 -18.54
N VAL A 164 -10.75 3.90 -18.63
CA VAL A 164 -10.50 2.94 -17.55
C VAL A 164 -9.86 3.65 -16.36
N ARG A 165 -8.88 4.53 -16.58
CA ARG A 165 -8.29 5.35 -15.52
C ARG A 165 -9.33 6.20 -14.79
N ALA A 166 -10.24 6.85 -15.51
CA ALA A 166 -11.32 7.64 -14.91
C ALA A 166 -12.27 6.76 -14.08
N TYR A 167 -12.56 5.55 -14.54
CA TYR A 167 -13.35 4.57 -13.80
C TYR A 167 -12.63 4.08 -12.54
N CYS A 168 -11.36 3.69 -12.65
CA CYS A 168 -10.51 3.32 -11.52
C CYS A 168 -10.45 4.42 -10.47
N ARG A 169 -10.35 5.70 -10.88
CA ARG A 169 -10.40 6.84 -9.97
C ARG A 169 -11.74 6.94 -9.24
N ARG A 170 -12.86 6.90 -9.97
CA ARG A 170 -14.20 6.99 -9.37
C ARG A 170 -14.50 5.86 -8.39
N ILE A 171 -14.04 4.64 -8.71
CA ILE A 171 -14.16 3.51 -7.79
C ILE A 171 -13.20 3.68 -6.63
N GLY A 172 -11.93 3.98 -6.89
CA GLY A 172 -10.89 4.15 -5.87
C GLY A 172 -11.30 5.16 -4.81
N ASP A 173 -11.80 6.33 -5.21
CA ASP A 173 -12.26 7.39 -4.31
C ASP A 173 -13.35 6.92 -3.32
N LYS A 174 -14.13 5.89 -3.67
CA LYS A 174 -15.17 5.30 -2.82
C LYS A 174 -14.71 4.02 -2.11
N ALA A 175 -13.89 3.22 -2.78
CA ALA A 175 -13.47 1.90 -2.32
C ALA A 175 -12.32 1.99 -1.32
N ILE A 176 -11.33 2.87 -1.55
CA ILE A 176 -10.15 3.02 -0.68
C ILE A 176 -10.56 3.33 0.77
N PRO A 177 -11.45 4.29 1.06
CA PRO A 177 -11.88 4.56 2.42
C PRO A 177 -12.53 3.35 3.10
N VAL A 178 -13.38 2.62 2.36
CA VAL A 178 -14.05 1.40 2.86
C VAL A 178 -13.03 0.30 3.14
N VAL A 179 -12.09 0.08 2.23
CA VAL A 179 -11.01 -0.90 2.38
C VAL A 179 -10.16 -0.59 3.61
N TYR A 180 -9.82 0.68 3.85
CA TYR A 180 -9.09 1.08 5.05
C TYR A 180 -9.85 0.85 6.35
N VAL A 181 -11.15 1.17 6.40
CA VAL A 181 -12.00 0.86 7.56
C VAL A 181 -12.02 -0.65 7.81
N LEU A 182 -12.22 -1.46 6.76
CA LEU A 182 -12.24 -2.92 6.86
C LEU A 182 -10.89 -3.47 7.32
N LEU A 183 -9.78 -3.01 6.76
CA LEU A 183 -8.43 -3.44 7.16
C LEU A 183 -8.15 -3.09 8.61
N GLY A 184 -8.45 -1.86 9.02
CA GLY A 184 -8.28 -1.44 10.41
C GLY A 184 -9.10 -2.28 11.38
N ALA A 185 -10.38 -2.52 11.06
CA ALA A 185 -11.25 -3.38 11.85
C ALA A 185 -10.73 -4.82 11.92
N VAL A 186 -10.26 -5.38 10.81
CA VAL A 186 -9.70 -6.75 10.75
C VAL A 186 -8.42 -6.87 11.56
N ILE A 187 -7.51 -5.89 11.48
CA ILE A 187 -6.26 -5.86 12.26
C ILE A 187 -6.58 -5.86 13.76
N ILE A 188 -7.50 -5.00 14.19
CA ILE A 188 -7.93 -4.90 15.61
C ILE A 188 -8.63 -6.18 16.06
N ALA A 189 -9.54 -6.73 15.24
CA ALA A 189 -10.29 -7.93 15.59
C ALA A 189 -9.37 -9.17 15.70
N ARG A 190 -8.42 -9.31 14.78
CA ARG A 190 -7.48 -10.46 14.76
C ARG A 190 -6.37 -10.36 15.79
N SER A 191 -6.03 -9.16 16.27
CA SER A 191 -4.97 -9.03 17.27
C SER A 191 -5.37 -9.59 18.64
N GLY A 192 -6.67 -9.73 18.92
CA GLY A 192 -7.17 -10.15 20.23
C GLY A 192 -7.26 -9.02 21.26
N ILE A 193 -6.96 -7.77 20.87
CA ILE A 193 -6.96 -6.63 21.79
C ILE A 193 -8.34 -6.34 22.38
N ILE A 194 -9.41 -6.54 21.61
CA ILE A 194 -10.78 -6.36 22.09
C ILE A 194 -11.04 -7.31 23.26
N ALA A 195 -10.75 -8.61 23.08
CA ALA A 195 -10.94 -9.60 24.15
C ALA A 195 -10.09 -9.27 25.39
N MET A 196 -8.83 -8.85 25.19
CA MET A 196 -7.94 -8.45 26.29
C MET A 196 -8.49 -7.25 27.10
N LEU A 197 -9.10 -6.26 26.44
CA LEU A 197 -9.63 -5.06 27.11
C LEU A 197 -10.96 -5.31 27.85
N PHE A 198 -11.76 -6.28 27.39
CA PHE A 198 -13.06 -6.60 28.00
C PHE A 198 -13.02 -7.77 29.00
N GLN A 199 -11.89 -8.49 29.10
CA GLN A 199 -11.68 -9.62 30.02
C GLN A 199 -10.54 -9.39 31.03
N GLY A 200 -9.92 -8.20 31.01
CA GLY A 200 -8.81 -7.81 31.89
C GLY A 200 -9.22 -6.88 33.02
#